data_AF-F2J3N8-F1
#
_entry.id   AF-F2J3N8-F1
#
_cell.length_a   1.000
_cell.length_b   1.000
_cell.length_c   1.000
_cell.angle_alpha   90.00
_cell.angle_beta   90.00
_cell.angle_gamma   90.00
#
_symmetry.space_group_name_H-M   'P 1'
#
loop_
_entity.id
_entity.type
_entity.pdbx_description
1 polymer ?
#
loop_
_entity_poly.entity_id
_entity_poly.type
_entity_poly.pdbx_seq_one_letter_code
_entity_poly.pdbx_strand_id
1 'polypeptide(L)'
;MQLPEGATQSQRTDSTLVKALARAFRWKRMLESGEYATIAELAEREGIAPSYMTRVLRLTLLAPDIIDAILDGKQGPEVTLAQVLEPFPLTWQHQALHFSL
;
A
#
# COMPACT_ATOMS: atom_id res chain seq x y z
N MET A 1 -13.17 35.98 7.02
CA MET A 1 -12.14 35.33 7.85
C MET A 1 -11.04 34.85 6.92
N GLN A 2 -9.86 35.45 7.00
CA GLN A 2 -8.68 35.05 6.24
C GLN A 2 -7.91 34.04 7.10
N LEU A 3 -7.66 32.84 6.58
CA LEU A 3 -6.84 31.82 7.25
C LEU A 3 -5.35 32.11 6.98
N PRO A 4 -4.44 31.90 7.95
CA PRO A 4 -3.03 32.18 7.79
C PRO A 4 -2.34 31.20 6.83
N GLU A 5 -1.42 31.72 6.01
CA GLU A 5 -0.47 30.94 5.22
C GLU A 5 0.53 30.26 6.15
N GLY A 6 0.63 28.93 6.07
CA GLY A 6 1.59 28.17 6.88
C GLY A 6 1.00 27.03 7.72
N ALA A 7 -0.28 26.67 7.53
CA ALA A 7 -0.74 25.35 7.95
C ALA A 7 -0.07 24.32 7.04
N THR A 8 1.14 23.87 7.42
CA THR A 8 1.63 22.57 7.01
C THR A 8 0.49 21.60 7.30
N GLN A 9 -0.17 21.13 6.25
CA GLN A 9 -1.10 20.03 6.40
C GLN A 9 -0.26 18.95 7.07
N SER A 10 -0.47 18.72 8.36
CA SER A 10 -0.02 17.48 8.99
C SER A 10 -0.56 16.44 8.04
N GLN A 11 0.31 15.76 7.28
CA GLN A 11 -0.09 14.73 6.33
C GLN A 11 -0.81 13.72 7.20
N ARG A 12 -2.14 13.86 7.32
CA ARG A 12 -2.99 12.92 8.03
C ARG A 12 -2.61 11.63 7.35
N THR A 13 -2.00 10.72 8.10
CA THR A 13 -1.63 9.38 7.67
C THR A 13 -2.62 8.99 6.60
N ASP A 14 -2.19 8.88 5.34
CA ASP A 14 -3.14 8.72 4.25
C ASP A 14 -3.89 7.44 4.54
N SER A 15 -5.11 7.59 5.06
CA SER A 15 -5.84 6.46 5.64
C SER A 15 -6.11 5.42 4.56
N THR A 16 -6.03 5.82 3.29
CA THR A 16 -6.17 4.98 2.12
C THR A 16 -4.96 4.06 1.94
N LEU A 17 -3.73 4.59 2.01
CA LEU A 17 -2.50 3.80 1.91
C LEU A 17 -2.39 2.80 3.06
N VAL A 18 -2.64 3.24 4.29
CA VAL A 18 -2.64 2.34 5.46
C VAL A 18 -3.71 1.26 5.32
N LYS A 19 -4.92 1.59 4.87
CA LYS A 19 -5.96 0.59 4.61
C LYS A 19 -5.57 -0.38 3.48
N ALA A 20 -4.86 0.09 2.46
CA ALA A 20 -4.38 -0.77 1.37
C ALA A 20 -3.33 -1.77 1.88
N LEU A 21 -2.35 -1.31 2.68
CA LEU A 21 -1.38 -2.18 3.35
C LEU A 21 -2.09 -3.20 4.26
N ALA A 22 -3.02 -2.74 5.10
CA ALA A 22 -3.76 -3.62 6.00
C ALA A 22 -4.53 -4.72 5.23
N ARG A 23 -5.17 -4.37 4.10
CA ARG A 23 -5.82 -5.36 3.23
C ARG A 23 -4.81 -6.33 2.63
N ALA A 24 -3.71 -5.84 2.10
CA ALA A 24 -2.66 -6.66 1.49
C ALA A 24 -2.15 -7.73 2.46
N PHE A 25 -1.79 -7.33 3.68
CA PHE A 25 -1.31 -8.26 4.70
C PHE A 25 -2.41 -9.19 5.24
N ARG A 26 -3.67 -8.72 5.36
CA ARG A 26 -4.81 -9.57 5.73
C ARG A 26 -5.02 -10.67 4.70
N TRP A 27 -5.09 -10.32 3.41
CA TRP A 27 -5.31 -11.29 2.34
C TRP A 27 -4.14 -12.25 2.18
N LYS A 28 -2.89 -11.75 2.28
CA LYS A 28 -1.70 -12.61 2.32
C LYS A 28 -1.80 -13.68 3.41
N ARG A 29 -2.18 -13.31 4.63
CA ARG A 29 -2.36 -14.26 5.74
C ARG A 29 -3.45 -15.29 5.45
N MET A 30 -4.59 -14.87 4.88
CA MET A 30 -5.68 -15.79 4.52
C MET A 30 -5.23 -16.81 3.47
N LEU A 31 -4.41 -16.40 2.50
CA LEU A 31 -3.80 -17.31 1.50
C LEU A 31 -2.73 -18.22 2.11
N GLU A 32 -1.82 -17.68 2.92
CA GLU A 32 -0.72 -18.44 3.54
C GLU A 32 -1.20 -19.45 4.59
N SER A 33 -2.29 -19.15 5.28
CA SER A 33 -2.92 -20.08 6.21
C SER A 33 -3.72 -21.19 5.52
N GLY A 34 -3.97 -21.09 4.21
CA GLY A 34 -4.82 -22.01 3.48
C GLY A 34 -6.32 -21.83 3.75
N GLU A 35 -6.74 -20.74 4.42
CA GLU A 35 -8.17 -20.39 4.54
C GLU A 35 -8.82 -20.23 3.15
N TYR A 36 -8.03 -19.77 2.18
CA TYR A 36 -8.36 -19.74 0.76
C TYR A 36 -7.22 -20.34 -0.05
N ALA A 37 -7.54 -21.17 -1.04
CA ALA A 37 -6.54 -21.88 -1.83
C ALA A 37 -5.92 -21.00 -2.93
N THR A 38 -6.69 -20.02 -3.44
CA THR A 38 -6.25 -19.18 -4.57
C THR A 38 -6.68 -17.73 -4.41
N ILE A 39 -5.99 -16.83 -5.11
CA ILE A 39 -6.38 -15.41 -5.23
C ILE A 39 -7.78 -15.28 -5.85
N ALA A 40 -8.14 -16.14 -6.81
CA ALA A 40 -9.44 -16.09 -7.47
C ALA A 40 -10.59 -16.35 -6.48
N GLU A 41 -10.45 -17.37 -5.64
CA GLU A 41 -11.43 -17.74 -4.61
C GLU A 41 -11.59 -16.63 -3.56
N LEU A 42 -10.46 -16.08 -3.08
CA LEU A 42 -10.49 -14.97 -2.12
C LEU A 42 -11.10 -13.70 -2.74
N ALA A 43 -10.80 -13.42 -4.01
CA ALA A 43 -11.35 -12.28 -4.73
C ALA A 43 -12.86 -12.39 -4.94
N GLU A 44 -13.37 -13.58 -5.29
CA GLU A 44 -14.80 -13.86 -5.35
C GLU A 44 -15.47 -13.63 -3.99
N ARG A 45 -14.88 -14.14 -2.91
CA ARG A 45 -15.39 -13.94 -1.54
C ARG A 45 -15.46 -12.46 -1.15
N GLU A 46 -14.42 -11.70 -1.45
CA GLU A 46 -14.32 -10.28 -1.07
C GLU A 46 -15.07 -9.37 -2.06
N GLY A 47 -15.65 -9.92 -3.14
CA GLY A 47 -16.44 -9.18 -4.12
C GLY A 47 -15.60 -8.20 -4.96
N ILE A 48 -14.32 -8.52 -5.19
CA ILE A 48 -13.39 -7.67 -5.94
C ILE A 48 -12.76 -8.41 -7.11
N ALA A 49 -12.28 -7.65 -8.11
CA ALA A 49 -11.61 -8.24 -9.26
C ALA A 49 -10.29 -8.93 -8.83
N PRO A 50 -9.99 -10.17 -9.30
CA PRO A 50 -8.74 -10.85 -8.98
C PRO A 50 -7.49 -10.05 -9.38
N SER A 51 -7.56 -9.31 -10.50
CA SER A 51 -6.50 -8.42 -10.96
C SER A 51 -6.21 -7.28 -9.97
N TYR A 52 -7.26 -6.69 -9.40
CA TYR A 52 -7.12 -5.66 -8.37
C TYR A 52 -6.56 -6.24 -7.07
N MET A 53 -7.07 -7.40 -6.61
CA MET A 53 -6.51 -8.08 -5.45
C MET A 53 -5.02 -8.35 -5.61
N THR A 54 -4.59 -8.79 -6.80
CA THR A 54 -3.17 -9.05 -7.10
C THR A 54 -2.33 -7.78 -7.00
N ARG A 55 -2.83 -6.63 -7.49
CA ARG A 55 -2.14 -5.33 -7.36
C ARG A 55 -1.98 -4.91 -5.90
N VAL A 56 -3.02 -5.11 -5.08
CA VAL A 56 -2.95 -4.80 -3.64
C VAL A 56 -2.03 -5.78 -2.91
N LEU A 57 -2.08 -7.08 -3.22
CA LEU A 57 -1.18 -8.08 -2.63
C LEU A 57 0.29 -7.77 -2.91
N ARG A 58 0.62 -7.15 -4.06
CA ARG A 58 1.98 -6.70 -4.37
C ARG A 58 2.53 -5.74 -3.33
N LEU A 59 1.68 -4.97 -2.63
CA LEU A 59 2.11 -4.06 -1.57
C LEU A 59 2.84 -4.78 -0.41
N THR A 60 2.62 -6.09 -0.25
CA THR A 60 3.39 -6.90 0.73
C THR A 60 4.87 -7.08 0.36
N LEU A 61 5.26 -6.68 -0.85
CA LEU A 61 6.64 -6.71 -1.36
C LEU A 61 7.35 -5.36 -1.21
N LEU A 62 6.68 -4.35 -0.66
CA LEU A 62 7.31 -3.07 -0.35
C LEU A 62 8.42 -3.26 0.69
N ALA A 63 9.48 -2.48 0.55
CA ALA A 63 10.57 -2.46 1.50
C ALA A 63 10.08 -1.95 2.87
N PRO A 64 10.63 -2.48 3.98
CA PRO A 64 10.13 -2.16 5.33
C PRO A 64 10.14 -0.67 5.67
N ASP A 65 11.17 0.06 5.23
CA ASP A 65 11.32 1.50 5.36
C ASP A 65 10.18 2.29 4.69
N ILE A 66 9.69 1.83 3.53
CA ILE A 66 8.53 2.42 2.83
C ILE A 66 7.25 2.17 3.62
N ILE A 67 7.08 0.95 4.13
CA ILE A 67 5.94 0.58 4.96
C ILE A 67 5.91 1.45 6.22
N ASP A 68 7.05 1.59 6.90
CA ASP A 68 7.19 2.43 8.10
C ASP A 68 6.88 3.89 7.79
N ALA A 69 7.41 4.43 6.67
CA ALA A 69 7.12 5.79 6.25
C ALA A 69 5.61 6.02 6.00
N ILE A 70 4.91 5.05 5.39
CA ILE A 70 3.46 5.12 5.17
C ILE A 70 2.70 5.09 6.50
N LEU A 71 3.08 4.20 7.42
CA LEU A 71 2.43 4.06 8.73
C LEU A 71 2.62 5.30 9.60
N ASP A 72 3.81 5.90 9.55
CA ASP A 72 4.15 7.13 10.26
C ASP A 72 3.57 8.40 9.61
N GLY A 73 2.99 8.30 8.40
CA GLY A 73 2.54 9.46 7.64
C GLY A 73 3.69 10.34 7.13
N LYS A 74 4.90 9.77 7.00
CA LYS A 74 6.14 10.44 6.54
C LYS A 74 6.51 10.07 5.11
N GLN A 75 5.63 9.38 4.40
CA GLN A 75 5.90 8.99 3.03
C GLN A 75 6.07 10.20 2.10
N GLY A 76 7.01 10.11 1.16
CA GLY A 76 7.25 11.15 0.15
C GLY A 76 6.04 11.36 -0.77
N PRO A 77 5.98 12.50 -1.50
CA PRO A 77 4.87 12.80 -2.41
C PRO A 77 4.70 11.78 -3.54
N GLU A 78 5.75 11.03 -3.87
CA GLU A 78 5.77 9.94 -4.86
C GLU A 78 5.25 8.60 -4.32
N VAL A 79 4.85 8.54 -3.04
CA VAL A 79 4.24 7.37 -2.44
C VAL A 79 2.74 7.61 -2.34
N THR A 80 2.06 7.52 -3.49
CA THR A 80 0.60 7.62 -3.59
C THR A 80 -0.04 6.26 -3.80
N LEU A 81 -1.33 6.11 -3.48
CA LEU A 81 -2.06 4.87 -3.75
C LEU A 81 -1.97 4.47 -5.24
N ALA A 82 -2.06 5.44 -6.14
CA ALA A 82 -1.96 5.17 -7.58
C ALA A 82 -0.60 4.57 -7.94
N GLN A 83 0.49 5.15 -7.44
CA GLN A 83 1.85 4.68 -7.73
C GLN A 83 2.13 3.30 -7.14
N VAL A 84 1.76 3.06 -5.88
CA VAL A 84 2.04 1.76 -5.25
C VAL A 84 1.22 0.61 -5.85
N LEU A 85 0.12 0.89 -6.55
CA LEU A 85 -0.68 -0.12 -7.27
C LEU A 85 -0.16 -0.42 -8.68
N GLU A 86 0.78 0.38 -9.21
CA GLU A 86 1.51 0.08 -10.43
C GLU A 86 2.66 -0.92 -10.16
N PRO A 87 3.25 -1.52 -11.21
CA PRO A 87 4.46 -2.33 -11.04
C PRO A 87 5.62 -1.46 -10.53
N PHE A 88 6.32 -1.95 -9.49
CA PHE A 88 7.50 -1.30 -8.92
C PHE A 88 8.66 -2.32 -8.81
N PRO A 89 9.92 -1.86 -8.65
CA PRO A 89 11.08 -2.75 -8.58
C PRO A 89 10.97 -3.79 -7.46
N LEU A 90 11.40 -5.04 -7.70
CA LEU A 90 11.32 -6.08 -6.68
C LEU A 90 12.41 -5.97 -5.60
N THR A 91 13.57 -5.40 -5.92
CA THR A 91 14.65 -5.23 -4.95
C THR A 91 14.46 -3.95 -4.15
N TRP A 92 14.60 -4.04 -2.84
CA TRP A 92 14.38 -2.91 -1.94
C TRP A 92 15.26 -1.70 -2.25
N GLN A 93 16.52 -1.90 -2.67
CA GLN A 93 17.40 -0.79 -3.06
C GLN A 93 16.83 0.02 -4.24
N HIS A 94 16.19 -0.64 -5.21
CA HIS A 94 15.58 0.04 -6.34
C HIS A 94 14.20 0.62 -6.00
N GLN A 95 13.52 0.09 -4.98
CA GLN A 95 12.28 0.68 -4.48
C GLN A 95 12.53 2.04 -3.82
N ALA A 96 13.56 2.16 -2.98
CA ALA A 96 13.93 3.44 -2.37
C ALA A 96 14.17 4.52 -3.44
N LEU A 97 14.93 4.19 -4.49
CA LEU A 97 15.15 5.07 -5.64
C LEU A 97 13.86 5.39 -6.41
N HIS A 98 12.97 4.42 -6.58
CA HIS A 98 11.70 4.58 -7.30
C HIS A 98 10.72 5.50 -6.57
N PHE A 99 10.65 5.38 -5.24
CA PHE A 99 9.75 6.15 -4.38
C PHE A 99 10.39 7.43 -3.82
N SER A 100 11.61 7.75 -4.25
CA SER A 100 12.36 8.93 -3.83
C SER A 100 12.48 9.05 -2.31
N LEU A 101 12.75 7.92 -1.65
CA LEU A 101 13.03 7.81 -0.20
C LEU A 101 14.53 7.89 0.09
#